data_AF-A0A1F2QYJ5-F1
#
_entry.id   AF-A0A1F2QYJ5-F1
#
_cell.length_a   1.000
_cell.length_b   1.000
_cell.length_c   1.000
_cell.angle_alpha   90.00
_cell.angle_beta   90.00
_cell.angle_gamma   90.00
#
_symmetry.space_group_name_H-M   'P 1'
#
loop_
_entity.id
_entity.type
_entity.pdbx_description
1 polymer ?
#
loop_
_entity_poly.entity_id
_entity_poly.type
_entity_poly.pdbx_seq_one_letter_code
_entity_poly.pdbx_strand_id
1 'polypeptide(L)'
;MTPLAPGVHVLTNLDLNDPTCPRIAGSHALFEAVALSATHDDFASLRAALRTVLSDHRVPMDPRAPSRGDTLCIHSPIYGTRSSTILLYSRPHERMRYWHAPGAPCVSDYTEVPLPGPTRTA
;
A
#
# COMPACT_ATOMS: atom_id res chain seq x y z
N MET A 1 7.80 21.69 -3.48
CA MET A 1 7.17 20.51 -2.84
C MET A 1 5.76 20.90 -2.47
N THR A 2 4.76 20.12 -2.87
CA THR A 2 3.35 20.35 -2.50
C THR A 2 3.08 19.66 -1.17
N PRO A 3 2.66 20.38 -0.10
CA PRO A 3 2.31 19.77 1.18
C PRO A 3 1.06 18.88 1.04
N LEU A 4 1.02 17.77 1.77
CA LEU A 4 -0.16 16.90 1.86
C LEU A 4 -0.94 17.20 3.14
N ALA A 5 -2.26 17.34 3.00
CA ALA A 5 -3.15 17.39 4.17
C ALA A 5 -3.16 16.03 4.89
N PRO A 6 -3.59 15.96 6.16
CA PRO A 6 -3.84 14.67 6.80
C PRO A 6 -4.91 13.87 6.05
N GLY A 7 -4.68 12.58 5.80
CA GLY A 7 -5.64 11.70 5.15
C GLY A 7 -5.00 10.59 4.31
N VAL A 8 -5.84 9.90 3.52
CA VAL A 8 -5.39 8.88 2.57
C VAL A 8 -5.00 9.54 1.25
N HIS A 9 -3.78 9.25 0.83
CA HIS A 9 -3.23 9.68 -0.45
C HIS A 9 -2.79 8.47 -1.25
N VAL A 10 -3.15 8.43 -2.53
CA VAL A 10 -2.76 7.35 -3.45
C VAL A 10 -2.00 7.96 -4.61
N LEU A 11 -0.80 7.45 -4.84
CA LEU A 11 0.07 7.81 -5.95
C LEU A 11 0.25 6.59 -6.86
N THR A 12 0.20 6.83 -8.16
CA THR A 12 0.38 5.81 -9.19
C THR A 12 1.42 6.31 -10.20
N ASN A 13 1.37 5.84 -11.45
CA ASN A 13 2.18 6.43 -12.53
C ASN A 13 1.57 7.75 -13.07
N LEU A 14 0.39 8.12 -12.60
CA LEU A 14 -0.29 9.38 -12.92
C LEU A 14 -0.20 10.37 -11.73
N ASP A 15 -0.89 11.49 -11.86
CA ASP A 15 -0.94 12.54 -10.83
C ASP A 15 -1.48 12.03 -9.48
N LEU A 16 -0.97 12.63 -8.41
CA LEU A 16 -1.37 12.34 -7.04
C LEU A 16 -2.88 12.57 -6.86
N ASN A 17 -3.57 11.57 -6.28
CA ASN A 17 -5.00 11.63 -5.99
C ASN A 17 -5.89 11.95 -7.20
N ASP A 18 -5.42 11.76 -8.43
CA ASP A 18 -6.22 12.01 -9.63
C ASP A 18 -7.51 11.16 -9.60
N PRO A 19 -8.69 11.78 -9.40
CA PRO A 19 -9.94 11.03 -9.27
C PRO A 19 -10.43 10.48 -10.62
N THR A 20 -9.87 10.98 -11.73
CA THR A 20 -10.16 10.48 -13.07
C THR A 20 -9.39 9.21 -13.38
N CYS A 21 -8.35 8.89 -12.57
CA CYS A 21 -7.63 7.63 -12.60
C CYS A 21 -8.44 6.54 -11.87
N PRO A 22 -8.94 5.51 -12.55
CA PRO A 22 -9.81 4.50 -11.92
C PRO A 22 -9.07 3.62 -10.93
N ARG A 23 -7.74 3.45 -11.12
CA ARG A 23 -6.83 2.89 -10.11
C ARG A 23 -6.91 3.64 -8.79
N ILE A 24 -6.84 4.97 -8.85
CA ILE A 24 -6.89 5.83 -7.66
C ILE A 24 -8.30 5.78 -7.09
N ALA A 25 -9.35 6.04 -7.88
CA ALA A 25 -10.72 6.06 -7.37
C ALA A 25 -11.12 4.74 -6.66
N GLY A 26 -10.81 3.59 -7.27
CA GLY A 26 -11.17 2.29 -6.71
C GLY A 26 -10.33 1.87 -5.50
N SER A 27 -9.00 2.10 -5.56
CA SER A 27 -8.12 1.75 -4.43
C SER A 27 -8.21 2.74 -3.26
N HIS A 28 -8.46 4.02 -3.54
CA HIS A 28 -8.59 5.06 -2.52
C HIS A 28 -9.72 4.73 -1.55
N ALA A 29 -10.89 4.34 -2.04
CA ALA A 29 -12.01 3.92 -1.19
C ALA A 29 -11.67 2.71 -0.30
N LEU A 30 -10.89 1.75 -0.81
CA LEU A 30 -10.43 0.60 -0.04
C LEU A 30 -9.45 1.03 1.07
N PHE A 31 -8.48 1.90 0.76
CA PHE A 31 -7.54 2.43 1.74
C PHE A 31 -8.22 3.35 2.77
N GLU A 32 -9.21 4.13 2.35
CA GLU A 32 -10.01 4.97 3.25
C GLU A 32 -10.82 4.12 4.24
N ALA A 33 -11.43 3.02 3.79
CA ALA A 33 -12.10 2.09 4.69
C ALA A 33 -11.14 1.47 5.73
N VAL A 34 -9.90 1.16 5.35
CA VAL A 34 -8.86 0.73 6.29
C VAL A 34 -8.51 1.85 7.27
N ALA A 35 -8.31 3.07 6.79
CA ALA A 35 -7.96 4.20 7.65
C ALA A 35 -9.07 4.53 8.68
N LEU A 36 -10.34 4.43 8.29
CA LEU A 36 -11.49 4.67 9.17
C LEU A 36 -11.68 3.57 10.23
N SER A 37 -11.26 2.35 9.94
CA SER A 37 -11.37 1.20 10.85
C SER A 37 -10.12 0.96 11.69
N ALA A 38 -9.01 1.61 11.36
CA ALA A 38 -7.75 1.46 12.07
C ALA A 38 -7.84 2.03 13.49
N THR A 39 -7.51 1.20 14.47
CA THR A 39 -7.20 1.67 15.83
C THR A 39 -5.70 1.95 15.93
N HIS A 40 -5.32 2.98 16.69
CA HIS A 40 -3.94 3.48 16.70
C HIS A 40 -2.92 2.43 17.21
N ASP A 41 -3.35 1.44 18.00
CA ASP A 41 -2.46 0.49 18.69
C ASP A 41 -2.51 -0.94 18.14
N ASP A 42 -3.44 -1.27 17.23
CA ASP A 42 -3.53 -2.61 16.63
C ASP A 42 -2.84 -2.70 15.26
N PHE A 43 -1.51 -2.71 15.30
CA PHE A 43 -0.71 -2.82 14.08
C PHE A 43 -0.86 -4.15 13.36
N ALA A 44 -1.22 -5.23 14.08
CA ALA A 44 -1.40 -6.54 13.45
C ALA A 44 -2.64 -6.53 12.55
N SER A 45 -3.76 -6.00 13.05
CA SER A 45 -4.99 -5.84 12.28
C SER A 45 -4.84 -4.82 11.16
N LEU A 46 -4.18 -3.69 11.41
CA LEU A 46 -3.88 -2.70 10.35
C LEU A 46 -3.07 -3.34 9.22
N ARG A 47 -2.02 -4.09 9.53
CA ARG A 47 -1.21 -4.81 8.54
C ARG A 47 -2.04 -5.83 7.76
N ALA A 48 -2.91 -6.59 8.44
CA ALA A 48 -3.78 -7.56 7.78
C ALA A 48 -4.80 -6.90 6.84
N ALA A 49 -5.37 -5.76 7.25
CA ALA A 49 -6.28 -4.97 6.44
C ALA A 49 -5.57 -4.38 5.21
N LEU A 50 -4.37 -3.81 5.38
CA LEU A 50 -3.54 -3.33 4.27
C LEU A 50 -3.15 -4.45 3.32
N ARG A 51 -2.75 -5.63 3.83
CA ARG A 51 -2.49 -6.81 2.98
C ARG A 51 -3.70 -7.17 2.14
N THR A 52 -4.91 -7.12 2.71
CA THR A 52 -6.14 -7.42 1.99
C THR A 52 -6.35 -6.48 0.80
N VAL A 53 -6.18 -5.16 1.00
CA VAL A 53 -6.27 -4.17 -0.07
C VAL A 53 -5.17 -4.38 -1.11
N LEU A 54 -3.92 -4.57 -0.68
CA LEU A 54 -2.77 -4.76 -1.57
C LEU A 54 -2.82 -6.07 -2.37
N SER A 55 -3.60 -7.05 -1.92
CA SER A 55 -3.83 -8.34 -2.59
C SER A 55 -5.05 -8.32 -3.51
N ASP A 56 -5.70 -7.17 -3.69
CA ASP A 56 -6.93 -7.07 -4.47
C ASP A 56 -6.67 -7.18 -5.98
N HIS A 57 -7.49 -8.03 -6.63
CA HIS A 57 -7.46 -8.29 -8.08
C HIS A 57 -8.73 -7.78 -8.79
N ARG A 58 -9.58 -7.01 -8.11
CA ARG A 58 -10.93 -6.67 -8.59
C ARG A 58 -10.99 -5.30 -9.23
N VAL A 59 -10.16 -4.35 -8.81
CA VAL A 59 -10.19 -2.97 -9.34
C VAL A 59 -9.43 -2.90 -10.67
N PRO A 60 -10.12 -2.72 -11.83
CA PRO A 60 -9.45 -2.47 -13.10
C PRO A 60 -8.89 -1.04 -13.08
N MET A 61 -7.60 -0.92 -13.30
CA MET A 61 -6.85 0.31 -13.14
C MET A 61 -6.91 1.21 -14.42
N ASP A 62 -7.31 0.65 -15.57
CA ASP A 62 -7.68 1.36 -16.81
C ASP A 62 -8.96 0.77 -17.44
N PRO A 63 -10.09 1.51 -17.48
CA PRO A 63 -11.34 1.06 -18.08
C PRO A 63 -11.32 1.12 -19.62
N ARG A 64 -10.33 1.77 -20.24
CA ARG A 64 -10.15 1.84 -21.70
C ARG A 64 -9.35 0.65 -22.24
N ALA A 65 -8.62 -0.05 -21.36
CA ALA A 65 -7.89 -1.27 -21.68
C ALA A 65 -8.26 -2.39 -20.67
N PRO A 66 -9.42 -3.05 -20.83
CA PRO A 66 -9.90 -4.10 -19.91
C PRO A 66 -9.07 -5.39 -19.95
N SER A 67 -7.90 -5.39 -20.60
CA SER A 67 -6.98 -6.52 -20.60
C SER A 67 -6.49 -6.81 -19.19
N ARG A 68 -6.75 -8.03 -18.71
CA ARG A 68 -6.22 -8.63 -17.48
C ARG A 68 -4.79 -8.15 -17.19
N GLY A 69 -4.62 -7.24 -16.22
CA GLY A 69 -3.29 -6.71 -15.93
C GLY A 69 -3.25 -5.41 -15.14
N ASP A 70 -4.37 -4.71 -15.00
CA ASP A 70 -4.42 -3.43 -14.30
C ASP A 70 -5.21 -3.62 -12.99
N THR A 71 -4.62 -4.23 -11.96
CA THR A 71 -5.17 -4.38 -10.59
C THR A 71 -4.09 -4.06 -9.56
N LEU A 72 -4.40 -3.88 -8.27
CA LEU A 72 -3.35 -3.60 -7.27
C LEU A 72 -2.33 -4.76 -7.17
N CYS A 73 -2.81 -5.99 -7.25
CA CYS A 73 -1.99 -7.19 -7.28
C CYS A 73 -1.96 -7.80 -8.69
N ILE A 74 -0.93 -7.46 -9.48
CA ILE A 74 -0.86 -7.83 -10.89
C ILE A 74 -0.18 -9.19 -11.07
N HIS A 75 -0.85 -10.09 -11.78
CA HIS A 75 -0.27 -11.34 -12.28
C HIS A 75 -0.40 -11.40 -13.80
N SER A 76 0.72 -11.30 -14.52
CA SER A 76 0.76 -11.54 -15.97
C SER A 76 2.02 -12.34 -16.35
N PRO A 77 2.06 -12.96 -17.55
CA PRO A 77 3.22 -13.71 -18.00
C PRO A 77 4.49 -12.88 -18.20
N ILE A 78 4.35 -11.58 -18.54
CA ILE A 78 5.47 -10.71 -18.93
C ILE A 78 5.85 -9.67 -17.86
N TYR A 79 4.92 -9.30 -16.97
CA TYR A 79 5.17 -8.41 -15.83
C TYR A 79 4.20 -8.69 -14.67
N GLY A 80 4.43 -8.10 -13.50
CA GLY A 80 3.50 -8.23 -12.38
C GLY A 80 4.07 -7.68 -11.08
N THR A 81 3.29 -7.80 -10.01
CA THR A 81 3.70 -7.39 -8.67
C THR A 81 4.83 -8.31 -8.20
N ARG A 82 6.07 -7.80 -8.23
CA ARG A 82 7.27 -8.53 -7.81
C ARG A 82 7.51 -8.50 -6.31
N SER A 83 6.95 -7.50 -5.63
CA SER A 83 7.09 -7.33 -4.19
C SER A 83 6.01 -6.41 -3.66
N SER A 84 5.81 -6.41 -2.34
CA SER A 84 5.01 -5.40 -1.67
C SER A 84 5.61 -5.03 -0.32
N THR A 85 5.42 -3.78 0.08
CA THR A 85 6.03 -3.18 1.28
C THR A 85 4.98 -2.42 2.07
N ILE A 86 4.99 -2.58 3.39
CA ILE A 86 4.23 -1.77 4.33
C ILE A 86 5.21 -1.09 5.27
N LEU A 87 5.15 0.24 5.34
CA LEU A 87 5.91 1.07 6.27
C LEU A 87 4.95 1.76 7.22
N LEU A 88 5.22 1.66 8.51
CA LEU A 88 4.49 2.37 9.54
C LEU A 88 5.47 3.21 10.34
N TYR A 89 5.16 4.50 10.49
CA TYR A 89 5.88 5.42 11.35
C TYR A 89 4.97 5.93 12.45
N SER A 90 5.36 5.71 13.70
CA SER A 90 4.69 6.26 14.87
C SER A 90 5.48 7.44 15.40
N ARG A 91 4.89 8.65 15.34
CA ARG A 91 5.48 9.86 15.95
C ARG A 91 5.62 9.73 17.47
N PRO A 92 4.59 9.31 18.25
CA PRO A 92 4.70 9.23 19.71
C PRO A 92 5.82 8.31 20.20
N HIS A 93 6.18 7.29 19.41
CA HIS A 93 7.23 6.33 19.75
C HIS A 93 8.54 6.53 18.98
N GLU A 94 8.60 7.54 18.10
CA GLU A 94 9.70 7.79 17.17
C GLU A 94 10.21 6.51 16.48
N ARG A 95 9.28 5.61 16.13
CA ARG A 95 9.60 4.25 15.69
C ARG A 95 9.02 3.97 14.33
N MET A 96 9.86 3.43 13.45
CA MET A 96 9.44 2.85 12.18
C MET A 96 9.35 1.33 12.29
N ARG A 97 8.37 0.75 11.63
CA ARG A 97 8.26 -0.69 11.37
C ARG A 97 8.13 -0.91 9.88
N TYR A 98 8.80 -1.95 9.39
CA TYR A 98 8.86 -2.27 7.97
C TYR A 98 8.53 -3.74 7.79
N TRP A 99 7.55 -4.01 6.92
CA TRP A 99 7.27 -5.36 6.47
C TRP A 99 7.41 -5.46 4.96
N HIS A 100 7.98 -6.58 4.53
CA HIS A 100 8.22 -6.87 3.12
C HIS A 100 7.67 -8.24 2.75
N ALA A 101 7.01 -8.30 1.60
CA ALA A 101 6.68 -9.51 0.89
C ALA A 101 7.55 -9.58 -0.37
N PRO A 102 8.42 -10.60 -0.53
CA PRO A 102 9.33 -10.72 -1.69
C PRO A 102 8.62 -11.18 -2.98
N GLY A 103 7.30 -11.20 -2.98
CA GLY A 103 6.43 -11.56 -4.09
C GLY A 103 5.10 -10.81 -4.01
N ALA A 104 4.16 -11.19 -4.89
CA ALA A 104 2.80 -10.67 -4.85
C ALA A 104 2.14 -10.96 -3.48
N PRO A 105 1.53 -9.96 -2.81
CA PRO A 105 1.06 -10.07 -1.43
C PRO A 105 -0.10 -11.07 -1.24
N CYS A 106 -0.76 -11.47 -2.34
CA CYS A 106 -1.80 -12.50 -2.33
C CYS A 106 -1.26 -13.92 -2.15
N VAL A 107 0.02 -14.16 -2.45
CA VAL A 107 0.67 -15.49 -2.36
C VAL A 107 1.98 -15.46 -1.57
N SER A 108 2.45 -14.27 -1.17
CA SER A 108 3.70 -14.08 -0.43
C SER A 108 3.41 -13.36 0.89
N ASP A 109 3.94 -13.90 1.99
CA ASP A 109 3.71 -13.36 3.32
C ASP A 109 4.60 -12.14 3.62
N TYR A 110 4.07 -11.25 4.44
CA TYR A 110 4.81 -10.12 4.98
C TYR A 110 5.67 -10.53 6.17
N THR A 111 6.99 -10.41 6.02
CA THR A 111 7.95 -10.58 7.10
C THR A 111 8.43 -9.23 7.59
N GLU A 112 8.55 -9.04 8.91
CA GLU A 112 9.13 -7.81 9.47
C GLU A 112 10.62 -7.76 9.14
N VAL A 113 11.06 -6.67 8.54
CA VAL A 113 12.46 -6.44 8.18
C VAL A 113 13.09 -5.57 9.27
N PRO A 114 14.17 -6.05 9.92
CA PRO A 114 14.90 -5.25 10.88
C PRO A 114 15.42 -3.96 10.23
N LEU A 115 15.09 -2.83 10.84
CA LEU A 115 15.63 -1.54 10.42
C LEU A 115 16.93 -1.26 11.18
N PRO A 116 17.90 -0.59 10.57
CA PRO A 116 19.07 -0.10 11.29
C PRO A 116 18.60 0.73 12.48
N GLY A 117 19.21 0.50 13.65
CA GLY A 117 19.00 1.38 14.79
C GLY A 117 19.39 2.82 14.44
N PRO A 118 18.87 3.82 15.17
CA PRO A 118 19.28 5.21 14.96
C PRO A 118 20.81 5.27 15.06
N THR A 119 21.45 5.74 13.99
CA THR A 119 22.89 6.03 13.99
C THR A 119 23.09 7.12 15.04
N ARG A 120 23.57 6.76 16.23
CA ARG A 120 23.99 7.75 17.23
C ARG A 120 25.22 8.43 16.65
N THR A 121 25.03 9.60 16.05
CA THR A 121 26.13 10.55 15.87
C THR A 121 26.65 10.88 17.27
N ALA A 122 27.90 10.46 17.54
CA ALA A 122 28.64 10.85 18.72
C ALA A 122 29.05 12.32 18.66
#